data_AF-A0A949CNM9-F1
#
_entry.id   AF-A0A949CNM9-F1
#
_cell.length_a   1.000
_cell.length_b   1.000
_cell.length_c   1.000
_cell.angle_alpha   90.00
_cell.angle_beta   90.00
_cell.angle_gamma   90.00
#
_symmetry.space_group_name_H-M   'P 1'
#
loop_
_entity.id
_entity.type
_entity.pdbx_description
1 polymer ?
#
loop_
_entity_poly.entity_id
_entity_poly.type
_entity_poly.pdbx_seq_one_letter_code
_entity_poly.pdbx_strand_id
1 'polypeptide(L)'
;MIAAAKTPWYRILYIQVLLAVVLGILAGSFFPEGAKQLKPLGDGFIKLIKMMIAPIVFCTVVHGVASVGDLRKLGRVGIKSLIYFEIVSTIALVIGLIVVNMLQPGVGITPEGSSYHADETDQNKAQSFTEKAHSLSLVEFVLNIIPSTILSAFVTGDLLQVLFVSLLIAFAIAAMGER
;
A
#
# COMPACT_ATOMS: atom_id res chain seq x y z
N MET A 1 25.20 -18.72 -29.46
CA MET A 1 25.46 -17.72 -28.40
C MET A 1 25.10 -16.34 -28.94
N ILE A 2 23.93 -15.80 -28.59
CA ILE A 2 23.58 -14.41 -28.92
C ILE A 2 24.08 -13.55 -27.77
N ALA A 3 25.04 -12.66 -28.05
CA ALA A 3 25.56 -11.72 -27.07
C ALA A 3 24.43 -10.80 -26.58
N ALA A 4 24.21 -10.77 -25.26
CA ALA A 4 23.28 -9.84 -24.64
C ALA A 4 23.79 -8.41 -24.86
N ALA A 5 23.13 -7.67 -25.76
CA ALA A 5 23.44 -6.26 -26.00
C ALA A 5 23.26 -5.47 -24.70
N LYS A 6 24.29 -4.73 -24.30
CA LYS A 6 24.30 -3.89 -23.10
C LYS A 6 23.15 -2.88 -23.22
N THR A 7 22.14 -3.00 -22.36
CA THR A 7 21.02 -2.05 -22.38
C THR A 7 21.54 -0.66 -22.06
N PRO A 8 21.22 0.37 -22.86
CA PRO A 8 21.70 1.71 -22.61
C PRO A 8 21.05 2.24 -21.32
N TRP A 9 21.82 3.02 -20.53
CA TRP A 9 21.43 3.57 -19.23
C TRP A 9 20.02 4.20 -19.21
N TYR A 10 19.65 4.92 -20.27
CA TYR A 10 18.36 5.65 -20.35
C TYR A 10 17.14 4.74 -20.60
N ARG A 11 17.35 3.45 -20.88
CA ARG A 11 16.29 2.44 -20.98
C ARG A 11 16.02 1.72 -19.66
N ILE A 12 16.78 2.02 -18.61
CA ILE A 12 16.57 1.44 -17.28
C ILE A 12 15.38 2.15 -16.63
N LEU A 13 14.32 1.40 -16.34
CA LEU A 13 13.05 1.95 -15.83
C LEU A 13 13.23 2.75 -14.54
N TYR A 14 14.09 2.28 -13.63
CA TYR A 14 14.41 2.97 -12.39
C TYR A 14 14.99 4.38 -12.63
N ILE A 15 15.90 4.52 -13.60
CA ILE A 15 16.49 5.81 -13.98
C ILE A 15 15.43 6.73 -14.58
N GLN A 16 14.52 6.18 -15.40
CA GLN A 16 13.41 6.95 -15.97
C GLN A 16 12.46 7.47 -14.89
N VAL A 17 12.14 6.65 -13.89
CA VAL A 17 11.29 7.06 -12.75
C VAL A 17 11.97 8.15 -11.94
N LEU A 18 13.26 8.00 -11.62
CA LEU A 18 13.99 9.00 -10.86
C LEU A 18 14.10 10.32 -11.62
N LEU A 19 14.35 10.26 -12.94
CA LEU A 19 14.32 11.43 -13.82
C LEU A 19 12.92 12.08 -13.83
N ALA A 20 11.85 11.29 -13.91
CA ALA A 20 10.48 11.79 -13.91
C ALA A 20 10.11 12.48 -12.58
N VAL A 21 10.57 11.96 -11.44
CA VAL A 21 10.38 12.60 -10.12
C VAL A 21 11.10 13.95 -10.08
N VAL A 22 12.37 14.00 -10.50
CA VAL A 22 13.14 15.25 -10.54
C VAL A 22 12.47 16.28 -11.46
N LEU A 23 12.08 15.86 -12.67
CA LEU A 23 11.35 16.72 -13.61
C LEU A 23 10.00 17.19 -13.06
N GLY A 24 9.28 16.32 -12.34
CA GLY A 24 8.02 16.67 -11.67
C GLY A 24 8.20 17.73 -10.58
N ILE A 25 9.26 17.62 -9.77
CA ILE A 25 9.61 18.62 -8.75
C ILE A 25 9.96 19.95 -9.42
N LEU A 26 10.81 19.94 -10.45
CA LEU A 26 11.21 21.14 -11.18
C LEU A 26 10.01 21.81 -11.86
N ALA A 27 9.14 21.03 -12.51
CA ALA A 27 7.91 21.57 -13.11
C ALA A 27 6.98 22.18 -12.05
N GLY A 28 6.85 21.53 -10.88
CA GLY A 28 6.08 22.05 -9.75
C GLY A 28 6.64 23.36 -9.18
N SER A 29 7.97 23.54 -9.14
CA SER A 29 8.60 24.75 -8.61
C SER A 29 8.62 25.91 -9.60
N PHE A 30 8.87 25.65 -10.88
CA PHE A 30 9.03 26.70 -11.91
C PHE A 30 7.72 27.04 -12.64
N PHE A 31 6.74 26.13 -12.71
CA PHE A 31 5.49 26.34 -13.44
C PHE A 31 4.28 25.73 -12.70
N PRO A 32 3.89 26.28 -11.53
CA PRO A 32 2.88 25.69 -10.66
C PRO A 32 1.48 25.59 -11.30
N GLU A 33 1.08 26.57 -12.11
CA GLU A 33 -0.23 26.57 -12.78
C GLU A 33 -0.37 25.44 -13.81
N GLY A 34 0.67 25.16 -14.61
CA GLY A 34 0.67 24.01 -15.51
C GLY A 34 0.85 22.67 -14.80
N ALA A 35 1.62 22.64 -13.70
CA ALA A 35 1.80 21.43 -12.91
C ALA A 35 0.48 20.95 -12.27
N LYS A 36 -0.40 21.87 -11.84
CA LYS A 36 -1.75 21.52 -11.35
C LYS A 36 -2.59 20.83 -12.42
N GLN A 37 -2.45 21.22 -13.69
CA GLN A 37 -3.19 20.59 -14.80
C GLN A 37 -2.71 19.16 -15.10
N LEU A 38 -1.51 18.78 -14.66
CA LEU A 38 -0.99 17.41 -14.77
C LEU A 38 -1.52 16.49 -13.66
N LYS A 39 -2.20 17.02 -12.63
CA LYS A 39 -2.76 16.22 -11.53
C LYS A 39 -3.67 15.06 -11.99
N PRO A 40 -4.59 15.22 -12.97
CA PRO A 40 -5.41 14.12 -13.48
C PRO A 40 -4.58 12.95 -14.05
N LEU A 41 -3.39 13.21 -14.57
CA LEU A 41 -2.48 12.17 -15.05
C LEU A 41 -1.94 11.33 -13.88
N GLY A 42 -1.55 12.00 -12.79
CA GLY A 42 -1.15 11.34 -11.54
C GLY A 42 -2.28 10.54 -10.90
N ASP A 43 -3.46 11.15 -10.80
CA ASP A 43 -4.66 10.49 -10.25
C ASP A 43 -5.06 9.27 -11.10
N GLY A 44 -4.98 9.39 -12.43
CA GLY A 44 -5.20 8.29 -13.36
C GLY A 44 -4.19 7.16 -13.16
N PHE A 45 -2.90 7.47 -13.04
CA PHE A 45 -1.86 6.48 -12.78
C PHE A 45 -2.09 5.73 -11.46
N ILE A 46 -2.40 6.43 -10.37
CA ILE A 46 -2.71 5.80 -9.09
C ILE A 46 -3.98 4.95 -9.18
N LYS A 47 -5.01 5.40 -9.91
CA LYS A 47 -6.23 4.61 -10.12
C LYS A 47 -5.96 3.32 -10.88
N LEU A 48 -5.10 3.37 -11.91
CA LEU A 48 -4.66 2.19 -12.66
C LEU A 48 -3.89 1.21 -11.78
N ILE A 49 -2.93 1.70 -10.97
CA ILE A 49 -2.22 0.85 -10.00
C ILE A 49 -3.21 0.19 -9.05
N LYS A 50 -4.09 0.97 -8.41
CA LYS A 50 -5.07 0.46 -7.45
C LYS A 50 -5.97 -0.62 -8.04
N MET A 51 -6.42 -0.46 -9.29
CA MET A 51 -7.20 -1.46 -10.01
C MET A 51 -6.44 -2.79 -10.19
N MET A 52 -5.13 -2.73 -10.39
CA MET A 52 -4.30 -3.93 -10.59
C MET A 52 -3.94 -4.65 -9.28
N ILE A 53 -4.00 -3.99 -8.12
CA ILE A 53 -3.60 -4.59 -6.84
C ILE A 53 -4.41 -5.86 -6.54
N ALA A 54 -5.75 -5.79 -6.59
CA ALA A 54 -6.61 -6.92 -6.26
C ALA A 54 -6.34 -8.18 -7.13
N PRO A 55 -6.34 -8.12 -8.48
CA PRO A 55 -6.07 -9.30 -9.30
C PRO A 55 -4.63 -9.80 -9.16
N ILE A 56 -3.63 -8.91 -9.05
CA ILE A 56 -2.23 -9.32 -8.86
C ILE A 56 -2.08 -10.09 -7.54
N VAL A 57 -2.65 -9.57 -6.46
CA VAL A 57 -2.58 -10.19 -5.13
C VAL A 57 -3.26 -11.56 -5.14
N PHE A 58 -4.45 -11.65 -5.74
CA PHE A 58 -5.15 -12.93 -5.88
C PHE A 58 -4.32 -13.97 -6.61
N CYS A 59 -3.83 -13.65 -7.81
CA CYS A 59 -3.02 -14.57 -8.60
C CYS A 59 -1.73 -14.96 -7.85
N THR A 60 -1.06 -13.99 -7.21
CA THR A 60 0.20 -14.23 -6.50
C THR A 60 0.00 -15.13 -5.29
N VAL A 61 -1.04 -14.90 -4.49
CA VAL A 61 -1.32 -15.71 -3.30
C VAL A 61 -1.77 -17.11 -3.68
N VAL A 62 -2.71 -17.24 -4.62
CA VAL A 62 -3.19 -18.56 -5.07
C VAL A 62 -2.04 -19.37 -5.65
N HIS A 63 -1.25 -18.79 -6.56
CA HIS A 63 -0.09 -19.46 -7.14
C HIS A 63 0.99 -19.76 -6.10
N GLY A 64 1.28 -18.80 -5.21
CA GLY A 64 2.28 -18.95 -4.17
C GLY A 64 1.95 -20.09 -3.21
N VAL A 65 0.72 -20.15 -2.71
CA VAL A 65 0.25 -21.22 -1.82
C VAL A 65 0.23 -22.57 -2.54
N ALA A 66 -0.25 -22.62 -3.79
CA ALA A 66 -0.24 -23.85 -4.59
C ALA A 66 1.18 -24.40 -4.80
N SER A 67 2.18 -23.52 -4.97
CA SER A 67 3.58 -23.94 -5.18
C SER A 67 4.26 -24.57 -3.97
N VAL A 68 3.77 -24.30 -2.76
CA VAL A 68 4.42 -24.76 -1.51
C VAL A 68 4.09 -26.23 -1.21
N GLY A 69 2.97 -26.75 -1.73
CA GLY A 69 2.53 -28.16 -1.63
C GLY A 69 2.19 -28.66 -0.21
N ASP A 70 2.73 -28.03 0.83
CA ASP A 70 2.61 -28.43 2.23
C ASP A 70 1.99 -27.29 3.07
N LEU A 71 0.71 -27.47 3.41
CA LEU A 71 -0.06 -26.53 4.25
C LEU A 71 0.58 -26.29 5.63
N ARG A 72 1.25 -27.30 6.20
CA ARG A 72 1.87 -27.18 7.54
C ARG A 72 3.15 -26.34 7.47
N LYS A 73 3.91 -26.46 6.38
CA LYS A 73 5.05 -25.56 6.13
C LYS A 73 4.57 -24.13 5.89
N LEU A 74 3.50 -23.95 5.11
CA LEU A 74 2.95 -22.63 4.83
C LEU A 74 2.50 -21.90 6.10
N GLY A 75 1.76 -22.57 7.01
CA GLY A 75 1.37 -21.97 8.29
C GLY A 75 2.56 -21.57 9.17
N ARG A 76 3.61 -22.41 9.21
CA ARG A 76 4.84 -22.12 9.97
C ARG A 76 5.59 -20.93 9.37
N VAL A 77 5.69 -20.84 8.05
CA VAL A 77 6.31 -19.70 7.36
C VAL A 77 5.48 -18.44 7.60
N GLY A 78 4.15 -18.51 7.50
CA GLY A 78 3.25 -17.39 7.77
C GLY A 78 3.42 -16.79 9.16
N ILE A 79 3.44 -17.62 10.21
CA ILE A 79 3.66 -17.15 11.59
C ILE A 79 5.06 -16.54 11.76
N LYS A 80 6.10 -17.16 11.19
CA LYS A 80 7.46 -16.60 11.22
C LYS A 80 7.51 -15.24 10.51
N SER A 81 6.82 -15.10 9.38
CA SER A 81 6.72 -13.84 8.64
C SER A 81 5.94 -12.78 9.42
N LEU A 82 4.89 -13.15 10.16
CA LEU A 82 4.12 -12.21 10.99
C LEU A 82 4.98 -11.66 12.14
N ILE A 83 5.69 -12.54 12.85
CA ILE A 83 6.61 -12.13 13.92
C ILE A 83 7.73 -11.26 13.34
N TYR A 84 8.29 -11.64 12.20
CA TYR A 84 9.30 -10.84 11.51
C TYR A 84 8.76 -9.45 11.11
N PHE A 85 7.55 -9.41 10.53
CA PHE A 85 6.90 -8.16 10.13
C PHE A 85 6.68 -7.24 11.33
N GLU A 86 6.18 -7.75 12.45
CA GLU A 86 5.91 -6.97 13.65
C GLU A 86 7.18 -6.38 14.28
N ILE A 87 8.26 -7.17 14.35
CA ILE A 87 9.54 -6.71 14.89
C ILE A 87 10.12 -5.62 13.98
N VAL A 88 10.17 -5.87 12.67
CA VAL A 88 10.74 -4.92 11.71
C VAL A 88 9.91 -3.64 11.60
N SER A 89 8.57 -3.75 11.62
CA SER A 89 7.67 -2.58 11.59
C SER A 89 7.79 -1.75 12.86
N THR A 90 7.91 -2.38 14.04
CA THR A 90 8.13 -1.68 15.31
C THR A 90 9.45 -0.91 15.29
N ILE A 91 10.53 -1.54 14.83
CA ILE A 91 11.84 -0.86 14.69
C ILE A 91 11.73 0.30 13.70
N ALA A 92 11.07 0.11 12.55
CA ALA A 92 10.87 1.15 11.56
C ALA A 92 10.05 2.33 12.11
N LEU A 93 9.00 2.05 12.90
CA LEU A 93 8.19 3.07 13.56
C LEU A 93 8.98 3.84 14.61
N VAL A 94 9.79 3.17 15.42
CA VAL A 94 10.67 3.83 16.42
C VAL A 94 11.65 4.77 15.73
N ILE A 95 12.32 4.31 14.67
CA ILE A 95 13.26 5.14 13.90
C ILE A 95 12.51 6.32 13.27
N GLY A 96 11.36 6.07 12.64
CA GLY A 96 10.53 7.10 12.04
C GLY A 96 10.10 8.17 13.06
N LEU A 97 9.70 7.74 14.26
CA LEU A 97 9.30 8.63 15.36
C LEU A 97 10.47 9.50 15.83
N ILE A 98 11.66 8.91 16.02
CA ILE A 98 12.88 9.64 16.40
C ILE A 98 13.21 10.68 15.34
N VAL A 99 13.25 10.28 14.07
CA VAL A 99 13.61 11.18 12.96
C VAL A 99 12.59 12.31 12.81
N VAL A 100 11.30 12.02 12.88
CA VAL A 100 10.23 13.04 12.79
C VAL A 100 10.29 14.00 13.99
N ASN A 101 10.52 13.49 15.20
CA ASN A 101 10.60 14.35 16.38
C ASN A 101 11.84 15.25 16.37
N MET A 102 12.94 14.79 15.77
CA MET A 102 14.21 15.52 15.72
C MET A 102 14.30 16.51 14.54
N LEU A 103 13.88 16.10 13.34
CA LEU A 103 13.89 16.96 12.15
C LEU A 103 12.64 17.84 12.04
N GLN A 104 11.57 17.50 12.75
CA GLN A 104 10.27 18.18 12.73
C GLN A 104 9.82 18.59 11.31
N PRO A 105 9.80 17.66 10.35
CA PRO A 105 9.44 17.98 8.97
C PRO A 105 7.99 18.44 8.93
N GLY A 106 7.77 19.73 8.64
CA GLY A 106 6.43 20.34 8.64
C GLY A 106 6.35 21.67 9.39
N VAL A 107 7.32 22.00 10.26
CA VAL A 107 7.38 23.33 10.89
C VAL A 107 7.55 24.40 9.81
N GLY A 108 6.57 25.29 9.69
CA GLY A 108 6.55 26.35 8.67
C GLY A 108 5.95 25.98 7.32
N ILE A 109 5.46 24.74 7.11
CA ILE A 109 4.63 24.41 5.94
C ILE A 109 3.19 24.85 6.25
N THR A 110 2.94 26.15 6.19
CA THR A 110 1.57 26.68 6.16
C THR A 110 1.11 26.60 4.70
N PRO A 111 0.05 25.85 4.37
CA PRO A 111 -0.58 26.00 3.06
C PRO A 111 -0.98 27.47 2.93
N GLU A 112 -0.35 28.20 2.01
CA GLU A 112 -0.74 29.58 1.71
C GLU A 112 -2.23 29.59 1.35
N GLY A 113 -3.08 30.02 2.29
CA GLY A 113 -4.54 29.99 2.17
C GLY A 113 -5.31 29.35 3.33
N SER A 114 -4.66 28.66 4.27
CA SER A 114 -5.30 28.24 5.53
C SER A 114 -4.64 28.97 6.70
N SER A 115 -5.23 30.08 7.10
CA SER A 115 -5.02 30.63 8.44
C SER A 115 -5.31 29.53 9.45
N TYR A 116 -4.26 28.96 10.03
CA TYR A 116 -4.32 28.15 11.24
C TYR A 116 -4.68 29.07 12.41
N HIS A 117 -5.89 29.63 12.36
CA HIS A 117 -6.59 29.89 13.60
C HIS A 117 -7.01 28.51 14.08
N ALA A 118 -6.72 28.19 15.34
CA ALA A 118 -7.29 27.04 16.04
C ALA A 118 -8.81 27.25 16.16
N ASP A 119 -9.49 27.15 15.03
CA ASP A 119 -10.94 27.20 14.92
C ASP A 119 -11.45 25.78 15.19
N GLU A 120 -12.55 25.67 15.92
CA GLU A 120 -13.11 24.46 16.55
C GLU A 120 -13.35 23.28 15.57
N THR A 121 -13.17 23.50 14.28
CA THR A 121 -13.29 22.55 13.18
C THR A 121 -12.12 21.54 13.10
N ASP A 122 -10.90 21.91 13.52
CA ASP A 122 -9.75 20.98 13.50
C ASP A 122 -9.70 20.05 14.71
N GLN A 123 -10.25 20.47 15.86
CA GLN A 123 -10.48 19.57 16.99
C GLN A 123 -11.50 18.49 16.64
N ASN A 124 -12.56 18.82 15.89
CA ASN A 124 -13.54 17.84 15.41
C ASN A 124 -12.95 16.82 14.42
N LYS A 125 -12.00 17.23 13.56
CA LYS A 125 -11.32 16.26 12.66
C LYS A 125 -10.38 15.35 13.43
N ALA A 126 -9.55 15.89 14.33
CA ALA A 126 -8.68 15.10 15.20
C ALA A 126 -9.48 14.17 16.13
N GLN A 127 -10.63 14.63 16.65
CA GLN A 127 -11.57 13.82 17.41
C GLN A 127 -12.19 12.73 16.54
N SER A 128 -12.58 12.99 15.29
CA SER A 128 -13.08 11.94 14.37
C SER A 128 -12.04 10.86 14.06
N PHE A 129 -10.75 11.19 14.03
CA PHE A 129 -9.67 10.20 13.92
C PHE A 129 -9.47 9.42 15.22
N THR A 130 -9.64 10.07 16.37
CA THR A 130 -9.54 9.45 17.69
C THR A 130 -10.73 8.52 17.96
N GLU A 131 -11.93 8.89 17.54
CA GLU A 131 -13.14 8.08 17.61
C GLU A 131 -13.06 6.87 16.68
N LYS A 132 -12.57 7.04 15.45
CA LYS A 132 -12.29 5.92 14.53
C LYS A 132 -11.19 5.00 15.04
N ALA A 133 -10.19 5.52 15.74
CA ALA A 133 -9.16 4.71 16.39
C ALA A 133 -9.75 3.92 17.57
N HIS A 134 -10.70 4.49 18.31
CA HIS A 134 -11.39 3.79 19.39
C HIS A 134 -12.39 2.73 18.90
N SER A 135 -13.01 2.93 17.73
CA SER A 135 -13.92 1.94 17.14
C SER A 135 -13.19 0.77 16.48
N LEU A 136 -11.88 0.86 16.19
CA LEU A 136 -11.08 -0.25 15.69
C LEU A 136 -10.73 -1.25 16.80
N SER A 137 -11.76 -1.89 17.37
CA SER A 137 -11.57 -3.07 18.20
C SER A 137 -10.96 -4.20 17.38
N LEU A 138 -10.10 -5.03 17.99
CA LEU A 138 -9.54 -6.23 17.35
C LEU A 138 -10.64 -7.13 16.77
N VAL A 139 -11.80 -7.18 17.44
CA VAL A 139 -12.94 -7.96 16.96
C VAL A 139 -13.49 -7.38 15.66
N GLU A 140 -13.66 -6.06 15.59
CA GLU A 140 -14.17 -5.38 14.39
C GLU A 140 -13.17 -5.49 13.23
N PHE A 141 -11.87 -5.39 13.51
CA PHE A 141 -10.83 -5.64 12.52
C PHE A 141 -10.91 -7.06 11.94
N VAL A 142 -11.02 -8.10 12.78
CA VAL A 142 -11.16 -9.48 12.31
C VAL A 142 -12.46 -9.69 11.53
N LEU A 143 -13.57 -9.08 11.98
CA LEU A 143 -14.84 -9.15 11.26
C LEU A 143 -14.78 -8.47 9.88
N ASN A 144 -14.06 -7.36 9.76
CA ASN A 144 -13.88 -6.64 8.48
C ASN A 144 -13.07 -7.42 7.44
N ILE A 145 -12.29 -8.43 7.86
CA ILE A 145 -11.58 -9.34 6.94
C ILE A 145 -12.57 -10.20 6.14
N ILE A 146 -13.72 -10.53 6.72
CA ILE A 146 -14.71 -11.42 6.10
C ILE A 146 -15.62 -10.57 5.21
N PRO A 147 -15.54 -10.70 3.87
CA PRO A 147 -16.40 -9.95 2.99
C PRO A 147 -17.84 -10.47 3.06
N SER A 148 -18.81 -9.60 2.78
CA SER A 148 -20.23 -10.00 2.69
C SER A 148 -20.49 -11.00 1.55
N THR A 149 -19.71 -10.92 0.47
CA THR A 149 -19.75 -11.88 -0.65
C THR A 149 -18.34 -12.12 -1.21
N ILE A 150 -18.12 -13.23 -1.92
CA ILE A 150 -16.82 -13.53 -2.55
C ILE A 150 -16.40 -12.43 -3.54
N LEU A 151 -17.36 -11.92 -4.33
CA LEU A 151 -17.08 -10.91 -5.35
C LEU A 151 -16.89 -9.52 -4.74
N SER A 152 -17.55 -9.20 -3.62
CA SER A 152 -17.44 -7.87 -3.02
C SER A 152 -15.99 -7.53 -2.64
N ALA A 153 -15.18 -8.51 -2.22
CA ALA A 153 -13.76 -8.31 -1.94
C ALA A 153 -12.99 -7.66 -3.11
N PHE A 154 -13.34 -8.00 -4.35
CA PHE A 154 -12.68 -7.47 -5.55
C PHE A 154 -13.25 -6.12 -6.00
N VAL A 155 -14.44 -5.75 -5.53
CA VAL A 155 -15.16 -4.53 -5.93
C VAL A 155 -14.94 -3.41 -4.92
N THR A 156 -14.91 -3.72 -3.63
CA THR A 156 -14.67 -2.75 -2.55
C THR A 156 -13.23 -2.25 -2.52
N GLY A 157 -12.30 -3.02 -3.12
CA GLY A 157 -10.89 -2.68 -3.14
C GLY A 157 -10.19 -2.87 -1.79
N ASP A 158 -10.82 -3.58 -0.85
CA ASP A 158 -10.19 -3.94 0.41
C ASP A 158 -9.21 -5.09 0.20
N LEU A 159 -7.92 -4.77 0.34
CA LEU A 159 -6.84 -5.72 0.17
C LEU A 159 -6.94 -6.91 1.13
N LEU A 160 -7.40 -6.69 2.36
CA LEU A 160 -7.47 -7.73 3.40
C LEU A 160 -8.54 -8.76 3.06
N GLN A 161 -9.69 -8.29 2.54
CA GLN A 161 -10.76 -9.15 2.04
C GLN A 161 -10.33 -9.97 0.82
N VAL A 162 -9.61 -9.34 -0.13
CA VAL A 162 -9.05 -10.05 -1.30
C VAL A 162 -8.08 -11.13 -0.84
N LEU A 163 -7.18 -10.83 0.10
CA LEU A 163 -6.23 -11.79 0.65
C LEU A 163 -6.94 -12.98 1.29
N PHE A 164 -7.97 -12.74 2.09
CA PHE A 164 -8.74 -13.80 2.76
C PHE A 164 -9.40 -14.75 1.75
N VAL A 165 -10.13 -14.21 0.76
CA VAL A 165 -10.76 -15.00 -0.30
C VAL A 165 -9.73 -15.78 -1.12
N SER A 166 -8.60 -15.14 -1.44
CA SER A 166 -7.48 -15.77 -2.16
C SER A 166 -6.94 -16.97 -1.39
N LEU A 167 -6.77 -16.84 -0.06
CA LEU A 167 -6.26 -17.90 0.78
C LEU A 167 -7.21 -19.10 0.84
N LEU A 168 -8.52 -18.85 0.99
CA LEU A 168 -9.54 -19.90 0.99
C LEU A 168 -9.55 -20.69 -0.34
N ILE A 169 -9.51 -19.98 -1.47
CA ILE A 169 -9.46 -20.62 -2.80
C ILE A 169 -8.15 -21.38 -2.97
N ALA A 170 -7.03 -20.82 -2.54
CA ALA A 170 -5.74 -21.48 -2.63
C ALA A 170 -5.69 -22.78 -1.83
N PHE A 171 -6.27 -22.79 -0.62
CA PHE A 171 -6.38 -24.00 0.19
C PHE A 171 -7.34 -25.03 -0.42
N ALA A 172 -8.47 -24.59 -0.97
CA ALA A 172 -9.39 -25.47 -1.68
C ALA A 172 -8.69 -26.15 -2.86
N ILE A 173 -7.92 -25.39 -3.66
CA ILE A 173 -7.14 -25.93 -4.79
C ILE A 173 -6.06 -26.90 -4.28
N ALA A 174 -5.31 -26.54 -3.25
CA ALA A 174 -4.28 -27.40 -2.68
C ALA A 174 -4.87 -28.71 -2.11
N ALA A 175 -6.08 -28.68 -1.58
CA ALA A 175 -6.77 -29.86 -1.05
C ALA A 175 -7.32 -30.79 -2.15
N MET A 176 -7.59 -30.28 -3.36
CA MET A 176 -8.09 -31.11 -4.47
C MET A 176 -7.04 -32.07 -5.05
N GLY A 177 -5.76 -31.95 -4.66
CA GLY A 177 -4.67 -32.81 -5.12
C GLY A 177 -4.28 -32.58 -6.59
N GLU A 178 -3.22 -33.25 -7.03
CA GLU A 178 -2.73 -33.15 -8.40
C GLU A 178 -3.72 -33.79 -9.40
N ARG A 179 -4.05 -33.04 -10.45
CA ARG A 179 -4.59 -33.54 -11.72
C ARG A 179 -3.67 -33.11 -12.84
#